data_AF-A0A955HCT6-F1
#
_entry.id   AF-A0A955HCT6-F1
#
_cell.length_a   1.000
_cell.length_b   1.000
_cell.length_c   1.000
_cell.angle_alpha   90.00
_cell.angle_beta   90.00
_cell.angle_gamma   90.00
#
_symmetry.space_group_name_H-M   'P 1'
#
loop_
_entity.id
_entity.type
_entity.pdbx_description
1 polymer ?
#
loop_
_entity_poly.entity_id
_entity_poly.type
_entity_poly.pdbx_seq_one_letter_code
_entity_poly.pdbx_strand_id
1 'polypeptide(L)'
;MFYIFSLVGQIIFHIFLFFWPIVAFMSPMVLDAPGSENKISTYVLISFFITYPIFVVSLAILFDWRLFFVSPKILFVIVTIISVVLLFVFGIPSDIKRVLSSTPLYGYHVSVDKKVYYSGESMGDAVDPVTFTVFSENDSYAKDKNHVYYRGKVFSGADPGTFELLSKSGFSRDESHVYYSNKMVSGADPGTFVFFNENSSYTHDKNFVYYYSESNNVEPIPGADVSTFSFVPENVRYARDIGQVYYNGLIVSRNPSTFFMYSGSLYAKDSDGVYYEGVRISGTNPDMFQLVSGPVSDGSDDFSLPYYMPYAKDDRHVYFNGKILPGADPSNFYLFFDEEGVLYGQSGESRFLRDRTVDF
;
A
#
# COMPACT_ATOMS: atom_id res chain seq x y z
N MET A 1 6.14 27.15 -61.14
CA MET A 1 6.83 26.87 -59.86
C MET A 1 6.02 27.34 -58.66
N PHE A 2 5.63 28.62 -58.57
CA PHE A 2 4.83 29.18 -57.46
C PHE A 2 3.51 28.45 -57.16
N TYR A 3 2.79 27.98 -58.19
CA TYR A 3 1.52 27.27 -58.00
C TYR A 3 1.68 25.91 -57.30
N ILE A 4 2.74 25.16 -57.64
CA ILE A 4 3.04 23.86 -57.02
C ILE A 4 3.45 24.06 -55.56
N PHE A 5 4.27 25.09 -55.27
CA PHE A 5 4.65 25.43 -53.90
C PHE A 5 3.44 25.84 -53.03
N SER A 6 2.51 26.62 -53.58
CA SER A 6 1.30 27.02 -52.86
C SER A 6 0.36 25.82 -52.59
N LEU A 7 0.19 24.93 -53.58
CA LEU A 7 -0.65 23.73 -53.43
C LEU A 7 -0.08 22.77 -52.38
N VAL A 8 1.22 22.48 -52.45
CA VAL A 8 1.89 21.60 -51.48
C VAL A 8 1.82 22.20 -50.07
N GLY A 9 2.05 23.50 -49.93
CA GLY A 9 1.94 24.18 -48.65
C GLY A 9 0.53 24.16 -48.07
N GLN A 10 -0.50 24.33 -48.91
CA GLN A 10 -1.90 24.22 -48.51
C GLN A 10 -2.24 22.79 -48.05
N ILE A 11 -1.77 21.75 -48.74
CA ILE A 11 -1.99 20.34 -48.32
C ILE A 11 -1.37 20.10 -46.94
N ILE A 12 -0.13 20.54 -46.74
CA ILE A 12 0.58 20.41 -45.45
C ILE A 12 -0.21 21.13 -44.35
N PHE A 13 -0.64 22.37 -44.60
CA PHE A 13 -1.46 23.15 -43.66
C PHE A 13 -2.72 22.40 -43.21
N HIS A 14 -3.44 21.76 -44.15
CA HIS A 14 -4.64 20.99 -43.81
C HIS A 14 -4.32 19.77 -42.95
N ILE A 15 -3.28 19.02 -43.31
CA ILE A 15 -2.83 17.83 -42.57
C ILE A 15 -2.53 18.21 -41.11
N PHE A 16 -1.70 19.23 -40.89
CA PHE A 16 -1.32 19.65 -39.54
C PHE A 16 -2.52 20.10 -38.70
N LEU A 17 -3.50 20.77 -39.30
CA LEU A 17 -4.68 21.24 -38.57
C LEU A 17 -5.71 20.13 -38.33
N PHE A 18 -5.80 19.14 -39.22
CA PHE A 18 -6.74 18.01 -39.10
C PHE A 18 -6.40 17.08 -37.92
N PHE A 19 -5.12 16.91 -37.61
CA PHE A 19 -4.68 16.10 -36.47
C PHE A 19 -4.79 16.81 -35.12
N TRP A 20 -5.05 18.12 -35.10
CA TRP A 20 -5.04 18.90 -33.87
C TRP A 20 -6.01 18.40 -32.79
N PRO A 21 -7.29 18.08 -33.09
CA PRO A 21 -8.20 17.59 -32.05
C PRO A 21 -7.65 16.34 -31.34
N ILE A 22 -7.10 15.38 -32.09
CA ILE A 22 -6.53 14.14 -31.53
C ILE A 22 -5.36 14.48 -30.62
N VAL A 23 -4.41 15.28 -31.11
CA VAL A 23 -3.22 15.69 -30.36
C VAL A 23 -3.60 16.46 -29.09
N ALA A 24 -4.56 17.38 -29.18
CA ALA A 24 -5.01 18.19 -28.05
C ALA A 24 -5.70 17.35 -26.97
N PHE A 25 -6.52 16.36 -27.34
CA PHE A 25 -7.18 15.45 -26.38
C PHE A 25 -6.21 14.43 -25.76
N MET A 26 -5.21 13.97 -26.51
CA MET A 26 -4.20 13.03 -25.98
C MET A 26 -3.14 13.72 -25.11
N SER A 27 -2.92 15.03 -25.27
CA SER A 27 -1.84 15.74 -24.59
C SER A 27 -1.91 15.64 -23.05
N PRO A 28 -3.07 15.86 -22.39
CA PRO A 28 -3.17 15.71 -20.94
C PRO A 28 -2.95 14.27 -20.45
N MET A 29 -3.23 13.25 -21.27
CA MET A 29 -3.09 11.84 -20.87
C MET A 29 -1.64 11.46 -20.55
N VAL A 30 -0.67 12.23 -21.05
CA VAL A 30 0.76 12.06 -20.70
C VAL A 30 1.00 12.30 -19.21
N LEU A 31 0.16 13.10 -18.53
CA LEU A 31 0.25 13.34 -17.10
C LEU A 31 -0.13 12.11 -16.27
N ASP A 32 -1.05 11.28 -16.78
CA ASP A 32 -1.56 10.09 -16.07
C ASP A 32 -0.91 8.78 -16.54
N ALA A 33 0.05 8.85 -17.47
CA ALA A 33 0.75 7.67 -17.96
C ALA A 33 1.66 7.07 -16.87
N PRO A 34 1.76 5.73 -16.73
CA PRO A 34 2.68 5.10 -15.78
C PRO A 34 4.13 5.58 -15.98
N GLY A 35 4.75 6.09 -14.91
CA GLY A 35 6.10 6.66 -14.97
C GLY A 35 6.17 8.13 -15.42
N SER A 36 5.02 8.82 -15.52
CA SER A 36 5.01 10.27 -15.74
C SER A 36 5.63 11.00 -14.54
N GLU A 37 6.51 11.96 -14.84
CA GLU A 37 7.05 12.86 -13.83
C GLU A 37 6.45 14.26 -14.02
N ASN A 38 6.04 14.89 -12.93
CA ASN A 38 5.48 16.26 -12.91
C ASN A 38 6.57 17.32 -13.08
N LYS A 39 7.24 17.28 -14.23
CA LYS A 39 8.29 18.21 -14.67
C LYS A 39 7.69 19.38 -15.44
N ILE A 40 8.29 20.56 -15.29
CA ILE A 40 7.86 21.76 -16.03
C ILE A 40 7.94 21.56 -17.56
N SER A 41 8.91 20.77 -18.02
CA SER A 41 9.06 20.42 -19.43
C SER A 41 7.83 19.71 -20.00
N THR A 42 7.16 18.88 -19.20
CA THR A 42 5.96 18.13 -19.59
C THR A 42 4.79 19.10 -19.81
N TYR A 43 4.56 20.03 -18.89
CA TYR A 43 3.50 21.04 -19.04
C TYR A 43 3.75 22.05 -20.16
N VAL A 44 5.02 22.41 -20.39
CA VAL A 44 5.42 23.25 -21.55
C VAL A 44 5.13 22.50 -22.86
N LEU A 45 5.45 21.20 -22.93
CA LEU A 45 5.19 20.36 -24.09
C LEU A 45 3.69 20.23 -24.38
N ILE A 46 2.86 20.00 -23.35
CA ILE A 46 1.40 19.96 -23.47
C ILE A 46 0.86 21.31 -23.96
N SER A 47 1.35 22.42 -23.39
CA SER A 47 0.95 23.77 -23.81
C SER A 47 1.29 24.00 -25.28
N PHE A 48 2.45 23.55 -25.73
CA PHE A 48 2.85 23.61 -27.14
C PHE A 48 1.88 22.81 -28.02
N PHE A 49 1.54 21.58 -27.67
CA PHE A 49 0.62 20.76 -28.48
C PHE A 49 -0.83 21.26 -28.50
N ILE A 50 -1.29 21.93 -27.45
CA ILE A 50 -2.62 22.57 -27.45
C ILE A 50 -2.60 23.83 -28.33
N THR A 51 -1.50 24.57 -28.36
CA THR A 51 -1.39 25.88 -29.03
C THR A 51 -0.71 25.86 -30.41
N TYR A 52 -0.10 24.74 -30.84
CA TYR A 52 0.63 24.67 -32.11
C TYR A 52 -0.17 25.15 -33.34
N PRO A 53 -1.51 24.95 -33.43
CA PRO A 53 -2.25 25.41 -34.59
C PRO A 53 -2.32 26.93 -34.73
N ILE A 54 -2.13 27.68 -33.64
CA ILE A 54 -2.00 29.14 -33.70
C ILE A 54 -0.82 29.51 -34.61
N PHE A 55 0.31 28.80 -34.51
CA PHE A 55 1.49 29.02 -35.34
C PHE A 55 1.25 28.54 -36.78
N VAL A 56 0.60 27.39 -36.97
CA VAL A 56 0.26 26.86 -38.29
C VAL A 56 -0.68 27.81 -39.06
N VAL A 57 -1.69 28.36 -38.39
CA VAL A 57 -2.61 29.33 -38.99
C VAL A 57 -1.94 30.69 -39.18
N SER A 58 -1.03 31.10 -38.29
CA SER A 58 -0.22 32.31 -38.49
C SER A 58 0.59 32.24 -39.79
N LEU A 59 1.16 31.09 -40.10
CA LEU A 59 1.85 30.85 -41.37
C LEU A 59 0.87 30.92 -42.55
N ALA A 60 -0.32 30.35 -42.41
CA ALA A 60 -1.36 30.38 -43.44
C ALA A 60 -1.83 31.80 -43.79
N ILE A 61 -1.77 32.75 -42.85
CA ILE A 61 -2.09 34.17 -43.10
C ILE A 61 -1.13 34.78 -44.13
N LEU A 62 0.15 34.39 -44.13
CA LEU A 62 1.16 34.94 -45.06
C LEU A 62 0.91 34.54 -46.52
N PHE A 63 0.28 33.38 -46.74
CA PHE A 63 0.05 32.80 -48.06
C PHE A 63 -1.43 32.79 -48.47
N ASP A 64 -2.32 33.40 -47.67
CA ASP A 64 -3.78 33.36 -47.78
C ASP A 64 -4.34 31.94 -47.97
N TRP A 65 -3.77 30.95 -47.29
CA TRP A 65 -4.28 29.58 -47.35
C TRP A 65 -5.59 29.44 -46.59
N ARG A 66 -6.63 28.99 -47.31
CA ARG A 66 -7.99 28.85 -46.77
C ARG A 66 -8.27 27.40 -46.39
N LEU A 67 -9.03 27.24 -45.32
CA LEU A 67 -9.60 25.97 -44.88
C LEU A 67 -11.12 26.02 -45.09
N PHE A 68 -11.69 25.13 -45.91
CA PHE A 68 -13.14 25.02 -46.16
C PHE A 68 -13.85 26.38 -46.28
N PHE A 69 -13.32 27.25 -47.16
CA PHE A 69 -13.83 28.60 -47.45
C PHE A 69 -13.68 29.67 -46.34
N VAL A 70 -13.13 29.31 -45.18
CA VAL A 70 -12.83 30.23 -44.09
C VAL A 70 -11.49 30.94 -44.34
N SER A 71 -11.45 32.26 -44.11
CA SER A 71 -10.21 33.04 -44.23
C SER A 71 -9.25 32.70 -43.08
N PRO A 72 -7.92 32.69 -43.33
CA PRO A 72 -6.94 32.35 -42.29
C PRO A 72 -6.98 33.30 -41.08
N LYS A 73 -7.42 34.56 -41.28
CA LYS A 73 -7.61 35.53 -40.19
C LYS A 73 -8.75 35.15 -39.23
N ILE A 74 -9.89 34.71 -39.78
CA ILE A 74 -11.02 34.24 -38.96
C ILE A 74 -10.63 32.94 -38.24
N LEU A 75 -9.96 32.04 -38.96
CA LEU A 75 -9.48 30.77 -38.41
C LEU A 75 -8.50 30.98 -37.25
N PHE A 76 -7.62 31.99 -37.35
CA PHE A 76 -6.68 32.33 -36.28
C PHE A 76 -7.39 32.68 -34.98
N VAL A 77 -8.45 33.50 -35.05
CA VAL A 77 -9.25 33.88 -33.88
C VAL A 77 -9.94 32.65 -33.28
N ILE A 78 -10.57 31.83 -34.11
CA ILE A 78 -11.27 30.60 -33.67
C ILE A 78 -10.31 29.66 -32.95
N VAL A 79 -9.18 29.35 -33.58
CA VAL A 79 -8.17 28.45 -33.03
C VAL A 79 -7.59 29.01 -31.73
N THR A 80 -7.30 30.32 -31.67
CA THR A 80 -6.79 30.95 -30.45
C THR A 80 -7.77 30.82 -29.28
N ILE A 81 -9.06 31.09 -29.52
CA ILE A 81 -10.10 30.95 -28.48
C ILE A 81 -10.18 29.50 -27.99
N ILE A 82 -10.23 28.53 -28.90
CA ILE A 82 -10.30 27.11 -28.55
C ILE A 82 -9.06 26.67 -27.78
N SER A 83 -7.85 27.03 -28.23
CA SER A 83 -6.60 26.69 -27.53
C SER A 83 -6.57 27.27 -26.11
N VAL A 84 -7.03 28.52 -25.92
CA VAL A 84 -7.13 29.12 -24.58
C VAL A 84 -8.13 28.35 -23.72
N VAL A 85 -9.33 28.07 -24.23
CA VAL A 85 -10.34 27.30 -23.48
C VAL A 85 -9.78 25.92 -23.07
N LEU A 86 -9.11 25.21 -23.98
CA LEU A 86 -8.53 23.89 -23.68
C LEU A 86 -7.45 23.97 -22.59
N LEU A 87 -6.58 24.98 -22.59
CA LEU A 87 -5.59 25.16 -21.52
C LEU A 87 -6.26 25.32 -20.15
N PHE A 88 -7.38 26.02 -20.07
CA PHE A 88 -8.13 26.19 -18.82
C PHE A 88 -8.92 24.94 -18.43
N VAL A 89 -9.57 24.26 -19.38
CA VAL A 89 -10.31 23.01 -19.14
C VAL A 89 -9.38 21.93 -18.57
N PHE A 90 -8.14 21.87 -19.05
CA PHE A 90 -7.14 20.91 -18.57
C PHE A 90 -6.29 21.42 -17.38
N GLY A 91 -6.60 22.58 -16.79
CA GLY A 91 -5.92 23.07 -15.59
C GLY A 91 -4.41 23.39 -15.75
N ILE A 92 -3.91 23.51 -16.98
CA ILE A 92 -2.47 23.67 -17.26
C ILE A 92 -1.86 24.91 -16.59
N PRO A 93 -2.50 26.11 -16.57
CA PRO A 93 -1.93 27.27 -15.89
C PRO A 93 -1.75 27.08 -14.37
N SER A 94 -2.70 26.43 -13.70
CA SER A 94 -2.61 26.14 -12.26
C SER A 94 -1.48 25.15 -11.95
N ASP A 95 -1.28 24.16 -12.80
CA ASP A 95 -0.25 23.15 -12.57
C ASP A 95 1.15 23.68 -12.88
N ILE A 96 1.31 24.51 -13.92
CA ILE A 96 2.55 25.25 -14.16
C ILE A 96 2.92 26.11 -12.95
N LYS A 97 1.96 26.82 -12.36
CA LYS A 97 2.20 27.60 -11.13
C LYS A 97 2.68 26.71 -9.98
N ARG A 98 2.09 25.52 -9.81
CA ARG A 98 2.44 24.55 -8.76
C ARG A 98 3.86 23.99 -8.93
N VAL A 99 4.25 23.66 -10.17
CA VAL A 99 5.59 23.18 -10.50
C VAL A 99 6.63 24.29 -10.35
N LEU A 100 6.31 25.51 -10.80
CA LEU A 100 7.19 26.68 -10.67
C LEU A 100 7.44 27.08 -9.20
N SER A 101 6.50 26.80 -8.30
CA SER A 101 6.69 27.06 -6.86
C SER A 101 7.65 26.09 -6.16
N SER A 102 8.21 25.09 -6.86
CA SER A 102 9.24 24.17 -6.34
C SER A 102 8.84 23.39 -5.07
N THR A 103 7.56 23.34 -4.72
CA THR A 103 7.08 22.56 -3.56
C THR A 103 6.95 21.09 -3.99
N PRO A 104 7.73 20.16 -3.42
CA PRO A 104 7.53 18.73 -3.62
C PRO A 104 6.07 18.35 -3.37
N LEU A 105 5.52 17.51 -4.24
CA LEU A 105 4.14 17.00 -4.12
C LEU A 105 3.95 16.06 -2.93
N TYR A 106 5.04 15.62 -2.31
CA TYR A 106 5.04 14.65 -1.22
C TYR A 106 5.99 15.07 -0.10
N GLY A 107 5.57 14.80 1.14
CA GLY A 107 6.39 14.99 2.33
C GLY A 107 6.55 16.45 2.74
N TYR A 108 7.44 16.69 3.69
CA TYR A 108 7.72 18.02 4.21
C TYR A 108 8.74 18.77 3.34
N HIS A 109 8.53 20.08 3.20
CA HIS A 109 9.44 20.96 2.46
C HIS A 109 9.50 22.35 3.08
N VAL A 110 10.70 22.89 3.23
CA VAL A 110 10.93 24.28 3.62
C VAL A 110 11.34 25.06 2.36
N SER A 111 10.55 26.06 1.99
CA SER A 111 10.83 26.90 0.82
C SER A 111 11.97 27.90 1.08
N VAL A 112 12.52 28.45 -0.01
CA VAL A 112 13.54 29.51 0.06
C VAL A 112 13.05 30.73 0.84
N ASP A 113 11.76 31.04 0.78
CA ASP A 113 11.11 32.13 1.49
C ASP A 113 10.78 31.80 2.97
N LYS A 114 11.39 30.73 3.52
CA LYS A 114 11.19 30.26 4.90
C LYS A 114 9.71 29.96 5.21
N LYS A 115 9.01 29.29 4.31
CA LYS A 115 7.67 28.74 4.59
C LYS A 115 7.73 27.23 4.57
N VAL A 116 6.92 26.59 5.41
CA VAL A 116 6.88 25.13 5.52
C VAL A 116 5.62 24.59 4.86
N TYR A 117 5.80 23.53 4.09
CA TYR A 117 4.76 22.83 3.34
C TYR A 117 4.77 21.34 3.68
N TYR A 118 3.60 20.71 3.58
CA TYR A 118 3.45 19.27 3.60
C TYR A 118 2.62 18.83 2.38
N SER A 119 3.20 17.99 1.52
CA SER A 119 2.55 17.49 0.29
C SER A 119 1.93 18.61 -0.57
N GLY A 120 2.65 19.73 -0.70
CA GLY A 120 2.23 20.92 -1.45
C GLY A 120 1.28 21.88 -0.70
N GLU A 121 0.74 21.51 0.46
CA GLU A 121 -0.12 22.37 1.28
C GLU A 121 0.72 23.19 2.27
N SER A 122 0.41 24.48 2.41
CA SER A 122 1.10 25.34 3.38
C SER A 122 0.67 25.00 4.81
N MET A 123 1.64 24.83 5.70
CA MET A 123 1.38 24.54 7.12
C MET A 123 1.07 25.80 7.95
N GLY A 124 1.01 26.97 7.33
CA GLY A 124 0.69 28.25 7.97
C GLY A 124 1.87 28.89 8.71
N ASP A 125 1.60 30.05 9.33
CA ASP A 125 2.62 30.91 9.95
C ASP A 125 3.00 30.49 11.39
N ALA A 126 2.30 29.51 11.97
CA ALA A 126 2.60 29.01 13.32
C ALA A 126 3.84 28.11 13.37
N VAL A 127 4.28 27.60 12.21
CA VAL A 127 5.47 26.77 12.09
C VAL A 127 6.72 27.64 12.15
N ASP A 128 7.73 27.24 12.93
CA ASP A 128 9.02 27.92 12.94
C ASP A 128 9.96 27.31 11.87
N PRO A 129 10.13 27.95 10.70
CA PRO A 129 10.91 27.41 9.60
C PRO A 129 12.42 27.36 9.88
N VAL A 130 12.91 28.10 10.88
CA VAL A 130 14.35 28.16 11.21
C VAL A 130 14.76 26.94 12.02
N THR A 131 13.86 26.46 12.87
CA THR A 131 14.09 25.27 13.72
C THR A 131 13.41 24.01 13.20
N PHE A 132 12.71 24.10 12.06
CA PHE A 132 12.00 22.99 11.47
C PHE A 132 12.94 21.89 10.99
N THR A 133 12.69 20.67 11.45
CA THR A 133 13.47 19.47 11.12
C THR A 133 12.52 18.31 10.85
N VAL A 134 12.84 17.50 9.85
CA VAL A 134 12.10 16.29 9.50
C VAL A 134 12.86 15.10 10.05
N PHE A 135 12.16 14.13 10.64
CA PHE A 135 12.81 12.93 11.15
C PHE A 135 13.23 12.03 9.99
N SER A 136 14.50 11.63 9.97
CA SER A 136 15.08 10.87 8.86
C SER A 136 14.59 9.41 8.80
N GLU A 137 14.22 8.86 9.95
CA GLU A 137 13.76 7.49 10.13
C GLU A 137 12.32 7.30 9.63
N ASN A 138 11.52 8.37 9.72
CA ASN A 138 10.13 8.40 9.26
C ASN A 138 9.74 9.83 8.89
N ASP A 139 9.67 10.10 7.59
CA ASP A 139 9.36 11.40 7.00
C ASP A 139 7.90 11.87 7.21
N SER A 140 7.05 11.03 7.82
CA SER A 140 5.73 11.45 8.27
C SER A 140 5.79 12.32 9.53
N TYR A 141 6.94 12.39 10.21
CA TYR A 141 7.14 13.21 11.39
C TYR A 141 8.10 14.36 11.13
N ALA A 142 7.79 15.51 11.72
CA ALA A 142 8.69 16.65 11.78
C ALA A 142 8.53 17.37 13.12
N LYS A 143 9.47 18.22 13.50
CA LYS A 143 9.33 19.11 14.65
C LYS A 143 9.98 20.46 14.42
N ASP A 144 9.49 21.45 15.13
CA ASP A 144 10.18 22.71 15.38
C ASP A 144 10.36 22.91 16.89
N LYS A 145 10.85 24.08 17.32
CA LYS A 145 11.05 24.38 18.75
C LYS A 145 9.76 24.40 19.60
N ASN A 146 8.59 24.54 18.97
CA ASN A 146 7.30 24.76 19.63
C ASN A 146 6.34 23.56 19.49
N HIS A 147 6.43 22.80 18.39
CA HIS A 147 5.48 21.73 18.08
C HIS A 147 6.15 20.54 17.40
N VAL A 148 5.56 19.37 17.63
CA VAL A 148 5.74 18.17 16.81
C VAL A 148 4.63 18.13 15.77
N TYR A 149 4.94 17.63 14.58
CA TYR A 149 4.02 17.48 13.46
C TYR A 149 3.97 16.04 12.98
N TYR A 150 2.77 15.57 12.65
CA TYR A 150 2.54 14.29 11.98
C TYR A 150 1.70 14.52 10.73
N ARG A 151 2.25 14.15 9.57
CA ARG A 151 1.62 14.29 8.25
C ARG A 151 1.02 15.69 8.00
N GLY A 152 1.84 16.72 8.23
CA GLY A 152 1.48 18.12 8.03
C GLY A 152 0.60 18.75 9.11
N LYS A 153 0.15 17.98 10.11
CA LYS A 153 -0.71 18.48 11.20
C LYS A 153 0.05 18.57 12.52
N VAL A 154 -0.30 19.53 13.36
CA VAL A 154 0.21 19.64 14.72
C VAL A 154 -0.18 18.38 15.50
N PHE A 155 0.81 17.67 16.01
CA PHE A 155 0.62 16.55 16.92
C PHE A 155 0.40 17.11 18.34
N SER A 156 -0.86 17.38 18.65
CA SER A 156 -1.26 17.93 19.96
C SER A 156 -0.93 16.95 21.09
N GLY A 157 -0.27 17.45 22.14
CA GLY A 157 0.08 16.68 23.34
C GLY A 157 1.52 16.20 23.39
N ALA A 158 2.21 16.11 22.25
CA ALA A 158 3.62 15.75 22.19
C ALA A 158 4.54 16.91 22.58
N ASP A 159 5.54 16.64 23.41
CA ASP A 159 6.56 17.63 23.80
C ASP A 159 7.72 17.67 22.80
N PRO A 160 7.88 18.73 21.97
CA PRO A 160 8.96 18.82 20.99
C PRO A 160 10.38 18.77 21.58
N GLY A 161 10.53 19.18 22.85
CA GLY A 161 11.82 19.24 23.53
C GLY A 161 12.39 17.85 23.81
N THR A 162 11.52 16.89 24.16
CA THR A 162 11.90 15.52 24.54
C THR A 162 11.42 14.47 23.54
N PHE A 163 10.67 14.85 22.50
CA PHE A 163 10.14 13.92 21.50
C PHE A 163 11.23 13.22 20.69
N GLU A 164 11.13 11.90 20.64
CA GLU A 164 11.97 10.99 19.86
C GLU A 164 11.17 9.88 19.17
N LEU A 165 11.64 9.45 17.99
CA LEU A 165 11.11 8.28 17.30
C LEU A 165 11.77 7.02 17.85
N LEU A 166 10.95 6.03 18.19
CA LEU A 166 11.42 4.72 18.67
C LEU A 166 11.51 3.67 17.55
N SER A 167 10.73 3.85 16.48
CA SER A 167 10.76 2.94 15.33
C SER A 167 10.33 3.62 14.04
N LYS A 168 10.78 3.04 12.91
CA LYS A 168 10.27 3.42 11.57
C LYS A 168 8.77 3.14 11.43
N SER A 169 8.24 2.16 12.17
CA SER A 169 6.84 1.76 12.18
C SER A 169 5.90 2.81 12.80
N GLY A 170 6.44 3.91 13.33
CA GLY A 170 5.65 5.05 13.80
C GLY A 170 5.46 5.11 15.31
N PHE A 171 6.17 4.31 16.10
CA PHE A 171 6.24 4.57 17.54
C PHE A 171 7.18 5.72 17.85
N SER A 172 6.77 6.53 18.81
CA SER A 172 7.52 7.65 19.34
C SER A 172 7.23 7.81 20.82
N ARG A 173 8.06 8.56 21.53
CA ARG A 173 7.79 8.95 22.92
C ARG A 173 8.31 10.34 23.20
N ASP A 174 7.78 10.93 24.26
CA ASP A 174 8.39 12.05 24.97
C ASP A 174 8.65 11.63 26.42
N GLU A 175 9.04 12.57 27.30
CA GLU A 175 9.33 12.28 28.70
C GLU A 175 8.12 11.68 29.46
N SER A 176 6.89 11.98 29.03
CA SER A 176 5.66 11.65 29.76
C SER A 176 4.79 10.57 29.10
N HIS A 177 4.87 10.40 27.78
CA HIS A 177 3.96 9.53 27.04
C HIS A 177 4.64 8.76 25.91
N VAL A 178 4.06 7.60 25.58
CA VAL A 178 4.37 6.84 24.37
C VAL A 178 3.25 7.03 23.36
N TYR A 179 3.61 7.09 22.09
CA TYR A 179 2.70 7.29 20.98
C TYR A 179 2.90 6.26 19.88
N TYR A 180 1.81 5.94 19.20
CA TYR A 180 1.82 5.22 17.93
C TYR A 180 1.12 6.07 16.88
N SER A 181 1.83 6.41 15.80
CA SER A 181 1.38 7.48 14.89
C SER A 181 1.14 8.77 15.68
N ASN A 182 -0.03 9.39 15.52
CA ASN A 182 -0.42 10.60 16.26
C ASN A 182 -1.33 10.31 17.47
N LYS A 183 -1.29 9.10 18.03
CA LYS A 183 -2.16 8.68 19.14
C LYS A 183 -1.34 8.21 20.32
N MET A 184 -1.77 8.61 21.52
CA MET A 184 -1.17 8.18 22.77
C MET A 184 -1.51 6.72 23.06
N VAL A 185 -0.51 5.94 23.45
CA VAL A 185 -0.66 4.57 23.96
C VAL A 185 -1.00 4.66 25.43
N SER A 186 -2.26 4.41 25.78
CA SER A 186 -2.76 4.63 27.13
C SER A 186 -2.13 3.68 28.14
N GLY A 187 -1.59 4.23 29.24
CA GLY A 187 -0.99 3.45 30.32
C GLY A 187 0.45 3.00 30.08
N ALA A 188 1.03 3.32 28.93
CA ALA A 188 2.41 2.99 28.61
C ALA A 188 3.42 3.77 29.45
N ASP A 189 4.46 3.08 29.92
CA ASP A 189 5.58 3.68 30.64
C ASP A 189 6.68 4.08 29.64
N PRO A 190 6.92 5.38 29.37
CA PRO A 190 7.87 5.82 28.35
C PRO A 190 9.30 5.39 28.64
N GLY A 191 9.71 5.38 29.91
CA GLY A 191 11.07 5.09 30.32
C GLY A 191 11.48 3.63 30.10
N THR A 192 10.51 2.72 30.06
CA THR A 192 10.75 1.26 29.90
C THR A 192 10.17 0.67 28.62
N PHE A 193 9.58 1.48 27.75
CA PHE A 193 8.99 1.02 26.49
C PHE A 193 10.05 0.58 25.48
N VAL A 194 10.02 -0.70 25.09
CA VAL A 194 10.99 -1.33 24.19
C VAL A 194 10.32 -2.39 23.30
N PHE A 195 10.92 -2.64 22.14
CA PHE A 195 10.48 -3.68 21.21
C PHE A 195 11.11 -5.02 21.54
N PHE A 196 10.36 -6.11 21.41
CA PHE A 196 10.95 -7.45 21.51
C PHE A 196 11.84 -7.77 20.29
N ASN A 197 11.39 -7.43 19.09
CA ASN A 197 12.16 -7.49 17.86
C ASN A 197 11.58 -6.55 16.78
N GLU A 198 12.40 -6.14 15.81
CA GLU A 198 12.02 -5.18 14.76
C GLU A 198 11.00 -5.71 13.74
N ASN A 199 10.82 -7.03 13.64
CA ASN A 199 9.95 -7.68 12.65
C ASN A 199 8.60 -8.14 13.22
N SER A 200 8.32 -7.81 14.49
CA SER A 200 7.11 -8.24 15.19
C SER A 200 6.21 -7.06 15.51
N SER A 201 4.91 -7.33 15.52
CA SER A 201 3.88 -6.40 15.95
C SER A 201 3.71 -6.34 17.48
N TYR A 202 4.65 -6.89 18.25
CA TYR A 202 4.61 -6.93 19.71
C TYR A 202 5.69 -6.01 20.30
N THR A 203 5.29 -5.24 21.31
CA THR A 203 6.16 -4.33 22.06
C THR A 203 5.75 -4.38 23.53
N HIS A 204 6.59 -3.90 24.44
CA HIS A 204 6.28 -3.94 25.85
C HIS A 204 6.88 -2.78 26.61
N ASP A 205 6.36 -2.56 27.82
CA ASP A 205 7.06 -1.82 28.86
C ASP A 205 7.26 -2.75 30.07
N LYS A 206 7.61 -2.21 31.23
CA LYS A 206 7.80 -3.01 32.46
C LYS A 206 6.50 -3.65 33.00
N ASN A 207 5.33 -3.15 32.62
CA ASN A 207 4.03 -3.51 33.17
C ASN A 207 3.18 -4.33 32.18
N PHE A 208 3.23 -4.00 30.90
CA PHE A 208 2.31 -4.52 29.90
C PHE A 208 3.00 -4.94 28.61
N VAL A 209 2.43 -5.98 27.98
CA VAL A 209 2.71 -6.31 26.59
C VAL A 209 1.62 -5.69 25.72
N TYR A 210 2.02 -5.09 24.61
CA TYR A 210 1.14 -4.46 23.64
C TYR A 210 1.25 -5.18 22.30
N TYR A 211 0.14 -5.13 21.56
CA TYR A 211 0.12 -5.51 20.15
C TYR A 211 -0.32 -4.30 19.32
N TYR A 212 0.38 -4.05 18.22
CA TYR A 212 0.03 -3.00 17.28
C TYR A 212 -0.23 -3.55 15.88
N SER A 213 -1.29 -3.04 15.25
CA SER A 213 -1.66 -3.35 13.88
C SER A 213 -2.02 -2.06 13.14
N GLU A 214 -2.44 -2.19 11.88
CA GLU A 214 -2.81 -1.06 11.03
C GLU A 214 -3.94 -0.18 11.62
N SER A 215 -4.69 -0.66 12.63
CA SER A 215 -5.81 0.09 13.24
C SER A 215 -5.42 1.34 14.04
N ASN A 216 -4.15 1.75 14.07
CA ASN A 216 -3.63 2.91 14.83
C ASN A 216 -3.95 2.90 16.34
N ASN A 217 -4.55 1.83 16.87
CA ASN A 217 -4.85 1.68 18.27
C ASN A 217 -3.94 0.60 18.85
N VAL A 218 -3.25 0.94 19.93
CA VAL A 218 -2.31 0.06 20.63
C VAL A 218 -2.80 -0.05 22.05
N GLU A 219 -3.27 -1.23 22.41
CA GLU A 219 -3.81 -1.53 23.72
C GLU A 219 -3.02 -2.66 24.38
N PRO A 220 -2.93 -2.66 25.72
CA PRO A 220 -2.27 -3.74 26.43
C PRO A 220 -3.06 -5.04 26.25
N ILE A 221 -2.34 -6.14 26.03
CA ILE A 221 -2.92 -7.47 25.91
C ILE A 221 -3.38 -7.91 27.31
N PRO A 222 -4.69 -8.23 27.50
CA PRO A 222 -5.21 -8.55 28.83
C PRO A 222 -4.52 -9.75 29.48
N GLY A 223 -3.92 -9.51 30.65
CA GLY A 223 -3.31 -10.55 31.47
C GLY A 223 -2.04 -11.17 30.87
N ALA A 224 -1.39 -10.49 29.93
CA ALA A 224 -0.09 -10.91 29.42
C ALA A 224 1.01 -10.70 30.47
N ASP A 225 1.83 -11.73 30.69
CA ASP A 225 2.98 -11.69 31.57
C ASP A 225 4.23 -11.28 30.80
N VAL A 226 4.70 -10.05 31.04
CA VAL A 226 5.88 -9.48 30.36
C VAL A 226 7.13 -10.33 30.56
N SER A 227 7.31 -10.91 31.75
CA SER A 227 8.56 -11.58 32.15
C SER A 227 8.76 -12.94 31.46
N THR A 228 7.67 -13.60 31.08
CA THR A 228 7.66 -14.92 30.45
C THR A 228 7.22 -14.88 28.98
N PHE A 229 6.95 -13.69 28.45
CA PHE A 229 6.52 -13.51 27.07
C PHE A 229 7.61 -13.94 26.09
N SER A 230 7.23 -14.79 25.13
CA SER A 230 8.12 -15.34 24.12
C SER A 230 7.39 -15.62 22.82
N PHE A 231 8.10 -15.53 21.70
CA PHE A 231 7.52 -15.88 20.40
C PHE A 231 7.45 -17.39 20.22
N VAL A 232 6.41 -17.85 19.53
CA VAL A 232 6.38 -19.22 19.02
C VAL A 232 7.32 -19.28 17.81
N PRO A 233 8.20 -20.29 17.71
CA PRO A 233 9.12 -20.41 16.57
C PRO A 233 8.40 -20.39 15.22
N GLU A 234 9.11 -19.96 14.17
CA GLU A 234 8.65 -19.94 12.77
C GLU A 234 7.50 -18.99 12.44
N ASN A 235 6.80 -18.43 13.44
CA ASN A 235 5.72 -17.48 13.21
C ASN A 235 5.65 -16.37 14.26
N VAL A 236 6.15 -15.19 13.90
CA VAL A 236 6.15 -13.98 14.74
C VAL A 236 4.75 -13.45 15.09
N ARG A 237 3.69 -13.96 14.46
CA ARG A 237 2.30 -13.60 14.81
C ARG A 237 1.84 -14.32 16.08
N TYR A 238 2.40 -15.51 16.35
CA TYR A 238 2.16 -16.25 17.57
C TYR A 238 3.17 -15.89 18.65
N ALA A 239 2.66 -15.68 19.85
CA ALA A 239 3.45 -15.52 21.05
C ALA A 239 2.78 -16.26 22.21
N ARG A 240 3.50 -16.49 23.29
CA ARG A 240 2.98 -17.11 24.49
C ARG A 240 3.69 -16.57 25.72
N ASP A 241 3.02 -16.69 26.85
CA ASP A 241 3.60 -16.50 28.16
C ASP A 241 3.31 -17.74 29.02
N ILE A 242 3.52 -17.63 30.34
CA ILE A 242 3.29 -18.73 31.27
C ILE A 242 1.83 -19.20 31.34
N GLY A 243 0.85 -18.35 31.02
CA GLY A 243 -0.57 -18.63 31.20
C GLY A 243 -1.39 -18.71 29.91
N GLN A 244 -0.91 -18.11 28.81
CA GLN A 244 -1.71 -17.89 27.61
C GLN A 244 -0.88 -17.96 26.34
N VAL A 245 -1.58 -18.19 25.23
CA VAL A 245 -1.05 -18.08 23.87
C VAL A 245 -1.83 -17.02 23.12
N TYR A 246 -1.12 -16.27 22.30
CA TYR A 246 -1.60 -15.12 21.56
C TYR A 246 -1.40 -15.29 20.07
N TYR A 247 -2.35 -14.81 19.28
CA TYR A 247 -2.21 -14.63 17.84
C TYR A 247 -2.65 -13.21 17.49
N ASN A 248 -1.76 -12.42 16.90
CA ASN A 248 -2.01 -11.01 16.60
C ASN A 248 -2.61 -10.23 17.79
N GLY A 249 -2.07 -10.45 19.00
CA GLY A 249 -2.53 -9.80 20.23
C GLY A 249 -3.81 -10.38 20.85
N LEU A 250 -4.50 -11.30 20.16
CA LEU A 250 -5.71 -11.95 20.68
C LEU A 250 -5.35 -13.23 21.43
N ILE A 251 -5.99 -13.46 22.58
CA ILE A 251 -5.84 -14.71 23.34
C ILE A 251 -6.49 -15.85 22.55
N VAL A 252 -5.71 -16.87 22.20
CA VAL A 252 -6.18 -18.05 21.45
C VAL A 252 -6.24 -19.31 22.30
N SER A 253 -5.35 -19.43 23.29
CA SER A 253 -5.29 -20.60 24.16
C SER A 253 -4.88 -20.23 25.59
N ARG A 254 -5.34 -21.05 26.54
CA ARG A 254 -4.94 -21.02 27.97
C ARG A 254 -3.99 -22.17 28.34
N ASN A 255 -3.48 -22.91 27.35
CA ASN A 255 -2.60 -24.07 27.53
C ASN A 255 -1.25 -23.91 26.80
N PRO A 256 -0.43 -22.91 27.18
CA PRO A 256 0.83 -22.61 26.48
C PRO A 256 1.86 -23.74 26.54
N SER A 257 1.78 -24.62 27.54
CA SER A 257 2.69 -25.75 27.75
C SER A 257 2.51 -26.86 26.70
N THR A 258 1.28 -27.08 26.23
CA THR A 258 0.95 -28.08 25.20
C THR A 258 0.83 -27.47 23.81
N PHE A 259 0.86 -26.14 23.71
CA PHE A 259 0.69 -25.43 22.45
C PHE A 259 1.91 -25.60 21.54
N PHE A 260 1.66 -26.00 20.30
CA PHE A 260 2.65 -25.96 19.24
C PHE A 260 2.02 -25.64 17.89
N MET A 261 2.86 -25.11 17.00
CA MET A 261 2.50 -24.80 15.62
C MET A 261 3.09 -25.85 14.68
N TYR A 262 2.34 -26.24 13.65
CA TYR A 262 2.88 -27.14 12.63
C TYR A 262 3.75 -26.36 11.64
N SER A 263 5.02 -26.78 11.52
CA SER A 263 5.97 -26.21 10.56
C SER A 263 5.44 -26.30 9.13
N GLY A 264 5.62 -25.22 8.37
CA GLY A 264 5.14 -25.15 6.98
C GLY A 264 3.62 -25.19 6.86
N SER A 265 2.88 -24.76 7.88
CA SER A 265 1.42 -24.63 7.85
C SER A 265 0.95 -23.47 8.72
N LEU A 266 -0.35 -23.15 8.64
CA LEU A 266 -1.02 -22.15 9.49
C LEU A 266 -1.86 -22.79 10.60
N TYR A 267 -1.83 -24.12 10.71
CA TYR A 267 -2.43 -24.85 11.82
C TYR A 267 -1.54 -24.82 13.06
N ALA A 268 -2.17 -24.72 14.22
CA ALA A 268 -1.58 -24.93 15.52
C ALA A 268 -2.53 -25.75 16.39
N LYS A 269 -2.03 -26.39 17.44
CA LYS A 269 -2.87 -27.09 18.41
C LYS A 269 -2.31 -27.04 19.81
N ASP A 270 -3.17 -27.34 20.77
CA ASP A 270 -2.82 -27.68 22.14
C ASP A 270 -3.61 -28.93 22.57
N SER A 271 -3.67 -29.23 23.87
CA SER A 271 -4.44 -30.35 24.42
C SER A 271 -5.95 -30.22 24.22
N ASP A 272 -6.46 -29.00 24.07
CA ASP A 272 -7.88 -28.70 24.15
C ASP A 272 -8.49 -28.42 22.78
N GLY A 273 -7.69 -27.99 21.80
CA GLY A 273 -8.18 -27.56 20.51
C GLY A 273 -7.14 -27.47 19.42
N VAL A 274 -7.65 -27.37 18.20
CA VAL A 274 -6.89 -27.06 16.99
C VAL A 274 -7.31 -25.69 16.49
N TYR A 275 -6.34 -24.95 15.98
CA TYR A 275 -6.44 -23.57 15.55
C TYR A 275 -5.93 -23.42 14.12
N TYR A 276 -6.54 -22.53 13.36
CA TYR A 276 -6.05 -22.09 12.07
C TYR A 276 -6.01 -20.56 12.07
N GLU A 277 -4.82 -19.97 11.87
CA GLU A 277 -4.60 -18.51 11.97
C GLU A 277 -5.19 -17.91 13.26
N GLY A 278 -4.93 -18.56 14.40
CA GLY A 278 -5.42 -18.16 15.71
C GLY A 278 -6.90 -18.44 15.99
N VAL A 279 -7.67 -18.89 15.00
CA VAL A 279 -9.10 -19.19 15.17
C VAL A 279 -9.28 -20.65 15.54
N ARG A 280 -9.95 -20.92 16.67
CA ARG A 280 -10.26 -22.29 17.11
C ARG A 280 -11.25 -22.96 16.15
N ILE A 281 -10.90 -24.15 15.67
CA ILE A 281 -11.75 -24.96 14.80
C ILE A 281 -12.65 -25.84 15.68
N SER A 282 -13.96 -25.71 15.51
CA SER A 282 -14.95 -26.45 16.30
C SER A 282 -15.04 -27.92 15.87
N GLY A 283 -15.22 -28.82 16.85
CA GLY A 283 -15.47 -30.25 16.61
C GLY A 283 -14.23 -31.09 16.27
N THR A 284 -13.04 -30.49 16.32
CA THR A 284 -11.76 -31.18 16.10
C THR A 284 -11.44 -32.17 17.21
N ASN A 285 -10.61 -33.17 16.88
CA ASN A 285 -9.95 -34.05 17.82
C ASN A 285 -8.43 -33.75 17.83
N PRO A 286 -7.94 -32.96 18.80
CA PRO A 286 -6.53 -32.56 18.85
C PRO A 286 -5.56 -33.74 18.92
N ASP A 287 -5.93 -34.83 19.60
CA ASP A 287 -5.07 -36.01 19.77
C ASP A 287 -4.80 -36.73 18.44
N MET A 288 -5.80 -36.73 17.55
CA MET A 288 -5.74 -37.41 16.24
C MET A 288 -5.43 -36.44 15.09
N PHE A 289 -5.28 -35.14 15.36
CA PHE A 289 -5.06 -34.13 14.33
C PHE A 289 -3.66 -34.20 13.73
N GLN A 290 -3.60 -34.28 12.40
CA GLN A 290 -2.37 -34.35 11.63
C GLN A 290 -2.51 -33.57 10.31
N LEU A 291 -1.39 -33.02 9.83
CA LEU A 291 -1.34 -32.46 8.49
C LEU A 291 -1.40 -33.57 7.45
N VAL A 292 -2.06 -33.29 6.32
CA VAL A 292 -2.01 -34.17 5.15
C VAL A 292 -0.91 -33.64 4.24
N SER A 293 0.22 -34.34 4.22
CA SER A 293 1.34 -34.04 3.32
C SER A 293 1.03 -34.55 1.90
N GLY A 294 1.31 -33.73 0.89
CA GLY A 294 1.27 -34.14 -0.50
C GLY A 294 2.59 -34.70 -1.01
N PRO A 295 2.60 -35.31 -2.21
CA PRO A 295 3.84 -35.64 -2.90
C PRO A 295 4.71 -34.40 -3.04
N VAL A 296 6.03 -34.57 -2.86
CA VAL A 296 7.01 -33.50 -3.08
C VAL A 296 7.22 -33.42 -4.59
N SER A 297 6.89 -32.29 -5.22
CA SER A 297 7.25 -32.08 -6.63
C SER A 297 8.77 -32.04 -6.75
N ASP A 298 9.32 -32.67 -7.78
CA ASP A 298 10.76 -32.81 -8.00
C ASP A 298 11.42 -31.51 -8.51
N GLY A 299 11.01 -30.36 -7.98
CA GLY A 299 11.68 -29.07 -8.15
C GLY A 299 11.87 -28.58 -9.60
N SER A 300 11.19 -29.18 -10.58
CA SER A 300 11.41 -28.89 -12.00
C SER A 300 10.40 -27.90 -12.60
N ASP A 301 9.26 -27.66 -11.93
CA ASP A 301 8.22 -26.76 -12.43
C ASP A 301 7.92 -25.59 -11.47
N ASP A 302 7.82 -24.40 -12.07
CA ASP A 302 7.49 -23.07 -11.53
C ASP A 302 6.08 -22.98 -10.88
N PHE A 303 5.49 -24.12 -10.52
CA PHE A 303 4.29 -24.20 -9.69
C PHE A 303 4.73 -24.33 -8.24
N SER A 304 5.15 -23.19 -7.69
CA SER A 304 5.27 -23.00 -6.24
C SER A 304 4.00 -23.50 -5.56
N LEU A 305 4.12 -24.64 -4.85
CA LEU A 305 3.19 -24.97 -3.76
C LEU A 305 2.96 -23.65 -2.99
N PRO A 306 1.72 -23.32 -2.55
CA PRO A 306 1.63 -22.33 -1.50
C PRO A 306 2.60 -22.80 -0.41
N TYR A 307 3.43 -21.91 0.10
CA TYR A 307 4.47 -22.16 1.11
C TYR A 307 3.93 -22.84 2.40
N TYR A 308 2.65 -23.20 2.44
CA TYR A 308 1.87 -23.72 3.54
C TYR A 308 1.07 -24.96 3.12
N MET A 309 1.17 -26.05 3.90
CA MET A 309 0.34 -27.25 3.79
C MET A 309 -1.09 -26.92 4.24
N PRO A 310 -2.08 -26.85 3.32
CA PRO A 310 -3.42 -26.33 3.63
C PRO A 310 -4.39 -27.41 4.14
N TYR A 311 -4.07 -28.68 3.86
CA TYR A 311 -4.89 -29.83 4.23
C TYR A 311 -4.45 -30.44 5.56
N ALA A 312 -5.41 -30.80 6.38
CA ALA A 312 -5.22 -31.52 7.63
C ALA A 312 -6.39 -32.49 7.85
N LYS A 313 -6.25 -33.42 8.79
CA LYS A 313 -7.32 -34.35 9.15
C LYS A 313 -7.22 -34.79 10.59
N ASP A 314 -8.35 -35.21 11.15
CA ASP A 314 -8.42 -35.99 12.37
C ASP A 314 -9.20 -37.29 12.14
N ASP A 315 -9.73 -37.93 13.18
CA ASP A 315 -10.55 -39.15 13.07
C ASP A 315 -11.97 -38.89 12.54
N ARG A 316 -12.39 -37.63 12.41
CA ARG A 316 -13.76 -37.24 12.09
C ARG A 316 -13.89 -36.49 10.77
N HIS A 317 -12.96 -35.58 10.48
CA HIS A 317 -13.05 -34.71 9.32
C HIS A 317 -11.70 -34.50 8.64
N VAL A 318 -11.78 -34.16 7.35
CA VAL A 318 -10.70 -33.54 6.60
C VAL A 318 -10.94 -32.04 6.58
N TYR A 319 -9.86 -31.27 6.69
CA TYR A 319 -9.86 -29.82 6.76
C TYR A 319 -9.06 -29.23 5.62
N PHE A 320 -9.55 -28.15 5.03
CA PHE A 320 -8.81 -27.29 4.12
C PHE A 320 -8.87 -25.85 4.65
N ASN A 321 -7.71 -25.26 4.93
CA ASN A 321 -7.58 -23.91 5.50
C ASN A 321 -8.50 -23.64 6.71
N GLY A 322 -8.52 -24.59 7.66
CA GLY A 322 -9.33 -24.50 8.88
C GLY A 322 -10.81 -24.85 8.72
N LYS A 323 -11.30 -25.12 7.51
CA LYS A 323 -12.70 -25.46 7.23
C LYS A 323 -12.85 -26.96 6.99
N ILE A 324 -13.94 -27.54 7.50
CA ILE A 324 -14.32 -28.93 7.20
C ILE A 324 -14.56 -29.06 5.70
N LEU A 325 -13.95 -30.06 5.08
CA LEU A 325 -14.13 -30.43 3.68
C LEU A 325 -15.28 -31.44 3.58
N PRO A 326 -16.48 -31.04 3.12
CA PRO A 326 -17.65 -31.91 3.16
C PRO A 326 -17.50 -33.12 2.23
N GLY A 327 -17.88 -34.31 2.72
CA GLY A 327 -17.85 -35.55 1.94
C GLY A 327 -16.48 -36.24 1.84
N ALA A 328 -15.42 -35.65 2.40
CA ALA A 328 -14.12 -36.31 2.50
C ALA A 328 -14.07 -37.24 3.73
N ASP A 329 -13.65 -38.48 3.51
CA ASP A 329 -13.43 -39.50 4.54
C ASP A 329 -11.97 -39.44 5.02
N PRO A 330 -11.72 -39.10 6.30
CA PRO A 330 -10.36 -38.98 6.83
C PRO A 330 -9.53 -40.27 6.75
N SER A 331 -10.19 -41.43 6.78
CA SER A 331 -9.54 -42.74 6.82
C SER A 331 -8.79 -43.06 5.52
N ASN A 332 -9.26 -42.53 4.38
CA ASN A 332 -8.71 -42.79 3.06
C ASN A 332 -8.28 -41.53 2.30
N PHE A 333 -8.34 -40.34 2.93
CA PHE A 333 -7.94 -39.09 2.28
C PHE A 333 -6.42 -39.01 2.05
N TYR A 334 -6.02 -38.73 0.81
CA TYR A 334 -4.64 -38.46 0.39
C TYR A 334 -4.58 -37.36 -0.68
N LEU A 335 -3.38 -36.81 -0.90
CA LEU A 335 -3.13 -35.79 -1.91
C LEU A 335 -2.30 -36.35 -3.08
N PHE A 336 -2.55 -35.89 -4.30
CA PHE A 336 -1.80 -36.26 -5.49
C PHE A 336 -1.77 -35.11 -6.53
N PHE A 337 -0.79 -35.12 -7.43
CA PHE A 337 -0.74 -34.22 -8.59
C PHE A 337 -1.37 -34.91 -9.81
N ASP A 338 -2.14 -34.17 -10.61
CA ASP A 338 -2.52 -34.62 -11.95
C ASP A 338 -1.36 -34.47 -12.96
N GLU A 339 -1.62 -34.83 -14.23
CA GLU A 339 -0.61 -34.76 -15.30
C GLU A 339 -0.19 -33.31 -15.60
N GLU A 340 -1.05 -32.34 -15.26
CA GLU A 340 -0.85 -30.90 -15.38
C GLU A 340 -0.18 -30.26 -14.16
N GLY A 341 0.18 -31.05 -13.13
CA GLY A 341 0.86 -30.56 -11.92
C GLY A 341 -0.06 -29.86 -10.89
N VAL A 342 -1.37 -30.02 -11.01
CA VAL A 342 -2.37 -29.48 -10.08
C VAL A 342 -2.57 -30.44 -8.91
N LEU A 343 -2.50 -29.92 -7.69
CA LEU A 343 -2.67 -30.71 -6.46
C LEU A 343 -4.17 -30.93 -6.13
N TYR A 344 -4.58 -32.19 -6.06
CA TYR A 344 -5.92 -32.61 -5.63
C TYR A 344 -5.88 -33.41 -4.33
N GLY A 345 -6.97 -33.33 -3.58
CA GLY A 345 -7.33 -34.35 -2.59
C GLY A 345 -8.21 -35.44 -3.21
N GLN A 346 -8.02 -36.67 -2.77
CA GLN A 346 -8.87 -37.81 -3.13
C GLN A 346 -9.43 -38.44 -1.85
N SER A 347 -10.71 -38.78 -1.86
CA SER A 347 -11.37 -39.61 -0.86
C SER A 347 -12.32 -40.58 -1.56
N GLY A 348 -11.99 -41.87 -1.58
CA GLY A 348 -12.75 -42.86 -2.35
C GLY A 348 -12.83 -42.46 -3.83
N GLU A 349 -14.03 -42.32 -4.38
CA GLU A 349 -14.25 -41.88 -5.77
C GLU A 349 -14.31 -40.34 -5.92
N SER A 350 -14.39 -39.59 -4.83
CA SER A 350 -14.50 -38.13 -4.86
C SER A 350 -13.13 -37.44 -4.97
N ARG A 351 -13.03 -36.45 -5.85
CA ARG A 351 -11.88 -35.55 -5.99
C ARG A 351 -12.19 -34.18 -5.40
N PHE A 352 -11.17 -33.56 -4.85
CA PHE A 352 -11.25 -32.24 -4.22
C PHE A 352 -10.17 -31.32 -4.78
N LEU A 353 -10.59 -30.19 -5.31
CA LEU A 353 -9.70 -29.09 -5.67
C LEU A 353 -9.94 -27.96 -4.67
N ARG A 354 -8.98 -27.78 -3.75
CA ARG A 354 -9.07 -26.84 -2.63
C ARG A 354 -10.24 -27.19 -1.70
N ASP A 355 -11.25 -26.32 -1.64
CA ASP A 355 -12.44 -26.45 -0.80
C ASP A 355 -13.64 -27.06 -1.52
N ARG A 356 -13.49 -27.51 -2.77
CA ARG A 356 -14.61 -27.97 -3.61
C ARG A 356 -14.43 -29.40 -4.07
N THR A 357 -15.52 -30.15 -4.04
CA THR A 357 -15.64 -31.41 -4.75
C THR A 357 -15.67 -31.15 -6.25
N VAL A 358 -14.93 -31.95 -7.01
CA VAL A 358 -14.88 -31.90 -8.48
C VAL A 358 -15.38 -33.24 -9.00
N ASP A 359 -16.43 -33.20 -9.81
CA ASP A 359 -16.93 -34.37 -10.54
C ASP A 359 -16.06 -34.58 -11.79
N PHE A 360 -15.88 -35.85 -12.16
CA PHE A 360 -15.11 -36.26 -13.33
C PHE A 360 -15.72 -35.83 -14.66
#